data_AF-A0A7D5MNA2-F1
#
_entry.id   AF-A0A7D5MNA2-F1
#
_cell.length_a   1.000
_cell.length_b   1.000
_cell.length_c   1.000
_cell.angle_alpha   90.00
_cell.angle_beta   90.00
_cell.angle_gamma   90.00
#
_symmetry.space_group_name_H-M   'P 1'
#
loop_
_entity.id
_entity.type
_entity.pdbx_description
1 polymer ?
#
loop_
_entity_poly.entity_id
_entity_poly.type
_entity_poly.pdbx_seq_one_letter_code
_entity_poly.pdbx_strand_id
1 'polypeptide(L)'
;MPTITTAEVTGINSTEATTGGDIITSGTITARGVVWSTSENPTIELTTKTNDGTGTGIFNSFITDLQANTTYHVRAYATTSTGTAYGNDVVFTTGTPKLYICGTEYSPTVGQQQCKVWIDGADFFWGGNQESIGQGLFVSGTDLYVAGSTKNTTFRATYWKNGTPTYLTDDTREAIAHAVFVRGNDVYVTGYEKMPHPSKSPSTGRTERPLV
;
A
#
# COMPACT_ATOMS: atom_id res chain seq x y z
N MET A 1 16.50 36.56 -11.25
CA MET A 1 16.28 35.39 -10.38
C MET A 1 15.18 34.55 -11.01
N PRO A 2 15.26 33.21 -11.03
CA PRO A 2 14.18 32.38 -11.56
C PRO A 2 12.85 32.65 -10.85
N THR A 3 11.76 32.63 -11.60
CA THR A 3 10.41 32.56 -11.03
C THR A 3 10.06 31.09 -10.86
N ILE A 4 9.63 30.71 -9.66
CA ILE A 4 9.30 29.33 -9.33
C ILE A 4 7.90 29.30 -8.74
N THR A 5 7.11 28.31 -9.11
CA THR A 5 5.85 27.97 -8.46
C THR A 5 5.99 26.58 -7.85
N THR A 6 5.64 26.43 -6.58
CA THR A 6 5.58 25.12 -5.92
C THR A 6 4.25 24.47 -6.30
N ALA A 7 4.30 23.25 -6.82
CA ALA A 7 3.09 22.50 -7.17
C ALA A 7 2.32 22.06 -5.92
N GLU A 8 1.01 21.82 -6.06
CA GLU A 8 0.23 21.21 -4.98
C GLU A 8 0.80 19.84 -4.58
N VAL A 9 0.67 19.52 -3.29
CA VAL A 9 1.12 18.23 -2.76
C VAL A 9 0.03 17.18 -2.99
N THR A 10 0.41 16.04 -3.56
CA THR A 10 -0.46 14.91 -3.87
C THR A 10 0.15 13.61 -3.36
N GLY A 11 -0.57 12.49 -3.44
CA GLY A 11 -0.05 11.18 -3.02
C GLY A 11 0.37 11.12 -1.54
N ILE A 12 -0.26 11.93 -0.68
CA ILE A 12 0.11 12.05 0.73
C ILE A 12 -0.29 10.77 1.47
N ASN A 13 0.69 10.08 2.04
CA ASN A 13 0.48 8.99 2.98
C ASN A 13 1.10 9.33 4.35
N SER A 14 1.29 8.36 5.24
CA SER A 14 1.83 8.61 6.58
C SER A 14 3.32 8.94 6.60
N THR A 15 4.07 8.63 5.54
CA THR A 15 5.54 8.73 5.50
C THR A 15 6.07 9.36 4.21
N GLU A 16 5.21 9.61 3.22
CA GLU A 16 5.60 10.06 1.90
C GLU A 16 4.58 11.03 1.31
N ALA A 17 5.03 11.84 0.36
CA ALA A 17 4.20 12.73 -0.44
C ALA A 17 4.87 13.02 -1.80
N THR A 18 4.09 13.46 -2.79
CA THR A 18 4.59 13.86 -4.11
C THR A 18 4.24 15.33 -4.38
N THR A 19 5.18 16.09 -4.93
CA THR A 19 5.00 17.50 -5.31
C THR A 19 5.99 17.84 -6.43
N GLY A 20 6.44 19.08 -6.52
CA GLY A 20 7.43 19.55 -7.46
C GLY A 20 7.33 21.05 -7.66
N GLY A 21 7.63 21.51 -8.85
CA GLY A 21 7.44 22.91 -9.21
C GLY A 21 7.57 23.18 -10.69
N ASP A 22 7.28 24.42 -11.06
CA ASP A 22 7.51 24.95 -12.40
C ASP A 22 8.51 26.11 -12.32
N ILE A 23 9.55 26.04 -13.16
CA ILE A 23 10.66 27.01 -13.18
C ILE A 23 10.64 27.76 -14.50
N ILE A 24 10.41 29.07 -14.42
CA ILE A 24 10.44 29.99 -15.56
C ILE A 24 11.67 30.90 -15.42
N THR A 25 12.66 30.70 -16.29
CA THR A 25 13.85 31.55 -16.35
C THR A 25 14.57 31.44 -17.70
N SER A 26 15.33 32.48 -18.06
CA SER A 26 16.30 32.46 -19.16
C SER A 26 17.72 32.05 -18.71
N GLY A 27 17.95 31.89 -17.40
CA GLY A 27 19.24 31.52 -16.84
C GLY A 27 19.47 30.00 -16.76
N THR A 28 20.71 29.60 -16.51
CA THR A 28 21.07 28.19 -16.28
C THR A 28 20.75 27.78 -14.84
N ILE A 29 20.01 26.68 -14.68
CA ILE A 29 19.76 26.04 -13.38
C ILE A 29 20.82 24.96 -13.13
N THR A 30 21.50 25.04 -11.99
CA THR A 30 22.54 24.08 -11.57
C THR A 30 22.03 23.03 -10.59
N ALA A 31 20.90 23.28 -9.92
CA ALA A 31 20.18 22.31 -9.10
C ALA A 31 18.71 22.72 -8.97
N ARG A 32 17.79 21.76 -8.89
CA ARG A 32 16.38 21.99 -8.55
C ARG A 32 15.86 20.89 -7.65
N GLY A 33 14.75 21.15 -6.98
CA GLY A 33 14.02 20.16 -6.21
C GLY A 33 13.01 20.81 -5.29
N VAL A 34 12.66 20.12 -4.22
CA VAL A 34 11.86 20.67 -3.13
C VAL A 34 12.61 20.59 -1.81
N VAL A 35 12.30 21.51 -0.90
CA VAL A 35 12.79 21.54 0.46
C VAL A 35 11.61 21.66 1.41
N TRP A 36 11.60 20.89 2.49
CA TRP A 36 10.47 20.83 3.42
C TRP A 36 10.91 20.88 4.88
N SER A 37 10.02 21.36 5.75
CA SER A 37 10.20 21.35 7.21
C SER A 37 8.86 21.52 7.92
N THR A 38 8.81 21.38 9.24
CA THR A 38 7.62 21.69 10.06
C THR A 38 7.48 23.18 10.37
N SER A 39 8.49 23.99 10.04
CA SER A 39 8.49 25.45 10.09
C SER A 39 8.27 26.04 8.70
N GLU A 40 7.60 27.20 8.66
CA GLU A 40 7.31 27.93 7.41
C GLU A 40 8.59 28.34 6.66
N ASN A 41 8.45 28.49 5.35
CA ASN A 41 9.48 29.02 4.47
C ASN A 41 10.82 28.25 4.51
N PRO A 42 10.82 26.91 4.37
CA PRO A 42 12.04 26.10 4.39
C PRO A 42 13.01 26.52 3.28
N THR A 43 14.31 26.38 3.55
CA THR A 43 15.40 26.75 2.65
C THR A 43 16.36 25.58 2.44
N ILE A 44 17.16 25.64 1.38
CA ILE A 44 18.10 24.56 1.02
C ILE A 44 19.23 24.31 2.04
N GLU A 45 19.33 25.11 3.11
CA GLU A 45 20.24 24.83 4.23
C GLU A 45 19.83 23.58 5.01
N LEU A 46 18.55 23.19 4.93
CA LEU A 46 18.05 21.96 5.52
C LEU A 46 18.55 20.72 4.80
N THR A 47 18.61 19.60 5.52
CA THR A 47 18.91 18.27 4.95
C THR A 47 17.68 17.64 4.30
N THR A 48 16.47 18.05 4.70
CA THR A 48 15.18 17.63 4.16
C THR A 48 14.88 18.31 2.84
N LYS A 49 15.58 17.85 1.79
CA LYS A 49 15.42 18.34 0.42
C LYS A 49 15.69 17.24 -0.59
N THR A 50 15.10 17.36 -1.77
CA THR A 50 15.45 16.53 -2.94
C THR A 50 16.52 17.22 -3.79
N ASN A 51 17.12 16.48 -4.71
CA ASN A 51 17.87 17.02 -5.83
C ASN A 51 17.40 16.32 -7.11
N ASP A 52 16.57 17.02 -7.87
CA ASP A 52 15.88 16.52 -9.06
C ASP A 52 16.54 17.02 -10.36
N GLY A 53 17.84 17.30 -10.27
CA GLY A 53 18.71 17.60 -11.40
C GLY A 53 18.74 19.08 -11.79
N THR A 54 18.78 19.33 -13.10
CA THR A 54 18.94 20.67 -13.69
C THR A 54 17.83 20.97 -14.70
N GLY A 55 17.82 22.19 -15.25
CA GLY A 55 16.89 22.60 -16.30
C GLY A 55 15.64 23.34 -15.78
N THR A 56 14.86 23.84 -16.74
CA THR A 56 13.65 24.65 -16.51
C THR A 56 12.37 23.81 -16.71
N GLY A 57 11.21 24.44 -16.52
CA GLY A 57 9.89 23.83 -16.68
C GLY A 57 9.45 23.00 -15.47
N ILE A 58 8.39 22.22 -15.68
CA ILE A 58 7.76 21.38 -14.66
C ILE A 58 8.68 20.23 -14.29
N PHE A 59 8.79 19.96 -12.99
CA PHE A 59 9.43 18.78 -12.42
C PHE A 59 8.59 18.21 -11.28
N ASN A 60 8.78 16.92 -11.00
CA ASN A 60 8.18 16.23 -9.87
C ASN A 60 9.25 15.83 -8.87
N SER A 61 8.88 15.76 -7.59
CA SER A 61 9.73 15.36 -6.48
C SER A 61 8.98 14.38 -5.57
N PHE A 62 9.67 13.34 -5.14
CA PHE A 62 9.16 12.37 -4.16
C PHE A 62 9.77 12.66 -2.79
N ILE A 63 8.91 12.90 -1.81
CA ILE A 63 9.32 13.15 -0.43
C ILE A 63 9.09 11.86 0.35
N THR A 64 10.12 11.36 1.01
CA THR A 64 10.10 10.16 1.87
C THR A 64 10.49 10.51 3.31
N ASP A 65 10.45 9.51 4.19
CA ASP A 65 10.91 9.60 5.58
C ASP A 65 10.19 10.68 6.41
N LEU A 66 8.95 11.01 6.04
CA LEU A 66 8.10 11.91 6.80
C LEU A 66 7.60 11.25 8.08
N GLN A 67 7.35 12.07 9.09
CA GLN A 67 6.64 11.64 10.29
C GLN A 67 5.14 11.64 10.02
N ALA A 68 4.45 10.64 10.55
CA ALA A 68 3.00 10.53 10.40
C ALA A 68 2.26 11.60 11.22
N ASN A 69 1.04 11.95 10.79
CA ASN A 69 0.19 12.95 11.43
C ASN A 69 0.93 14.27 11.75
N THR A 70 1.75 14.73 10.81
CA THR A 70 2.63 15.90 10.98
C THR A 70 2.39 16.89 9.85
N THR A 71 2.22 18.16 10.21
CA THR A 71 2.09 19.26 9.24
C THR A 71 3.48 19.71 8.79
N TYR A 72 3.64 19.82 7.47
CA TYR A 72 4.85 20.25 6.80
C TYR A 72 4.57 21.44 5.88
N HIS A 73 5.58 22.27 5.76
CA HIS A 73 5.73 23.30 4.75
C HIS A 73 6.72 22.81 3.70
N VAL A 74 6.42 23.02 2.42
CA VAL A 74 7.29 22.65 1.30
C VAL A 74 7.42 23.78 0.30
N ARG A 75 8.61 23.94 -0.26
CA ARG A 75 8.92 24.90 -1.32
C ARG A 75 9.76 24.24 -2.41
N ALA A 76 9.37 24.45 -3.66
CA ALA A 76 10.26 24.22 -4.79
C ALA A 76 11.44 25.20 -4.74
N TYR A 77 12.63 24.74 -5.12
CA TYR A 77 13.83 25.58 -5.22
C TYR A 77 14.53 25.38 -6.57
N ALA A 78 15.26 26.41 -7.00
CA ALA A 78 16.18 26.33 -8.12
C ALA A 78 17.42 27.17 -7.85
N THR A 79 18.59 26.55 -7.96
CA THR A 79 19.89 27.18 -7.78
C THR A 79 20.49 27.59 -9.12
N THR A 80 21.05 28.78 -9.15
CA THR A 80 21.83 29.36 -10.25
C THR A 80 23.22 29.73 -9.74
N SER A 81 24.12 30.16 -10.64
CA SER A 81 25.44 30.68 -10.23
C SER A 81 25.36 31.89 -9.29
N THR A 82 24.24 32.61 -9.27
CA THR A 82 24.04 33.82 -8.46
C THR A 82 23.30 33.58 -7.15
N GLY A 83 22.79 32.37 -6.91
CA GLY A 83 22.02 32.03 -5.72
C GLY A 83 20.80 31.16 -6.00
N THR A 84 19.99 30.95 -4.96
CA THR A 84 18.82 30.06 -4.98
C THR A 84 17.52 30.86 -4.89
N ALA A 85 16.62 30.59 -5.83
CA ALA A 85 15.24 31.05 -5.79
C ALA A 85 14.32 29.97 -5.24
N TYR A 86 13.14 30.38 -4.77
CA TYR A 86 12.15 29.49 -4.17
C TYR A 86 10.75 29.83 -4.68
N GLY A 87 9.89 28.81 -4.73
CA GLY A 87 8.46 28.98 -4.97
C GLY A 87 7.70 29.47 -3.74
N ASN A 88 6.37 29.54 -3.89
CA ASN A 88 5.44 29.77 -2.79
C ASN A 88 5.51 28.63 -1.76
N ASP A 89 5.25 28.96 -0.51
CA ASP A 89 5.13 27.98 0.57
C ASP A 89 3.80 27.23 0.45
N VAL A 90 3.86 25.90 0.42
CA VAL A 90 2.69 25.02 0.36
C VAL A 90 2.66 24.18 1.63
N VAL A 91 1.49 24.12 2.27
CA VAL A 91 1.29 23.37 3.52
C VAL A 91 0.56 22.07 3.22
N PHE A 92 1.01 20.97 3.82
CA PHE A 92 0.31 19.69 3.80
C PHE A 92 0.49 18.96 5.12
N THR A 93 -0.41 18.02 5.42
CA THR A 93 -0.34 17.19 6.64
C THR A 93 -0.30 15.74 6.22
N THR A 94 0.69 14.99 6.71
CA THR A 94 0.78 13.54 6.49
C THR A 94 -0.38 12.79 7.15
N GLY A 95 -0.75 11.66 6.57
CA GLY A 95 -1.77 10.79 7.14
C GLY A 95 -1.32 10.11 8.44
N THR A 96 -2.25 9.45 9.13
CA THR A 96 -1.91 8.52 10.22
C THR A 96 -1.48 7.17 9.64
N PRO A 97 -0.60 6.42 10.33
CA PRO A 97 -0.33 5.03 9.96
C PRO A 97 -1.65 4.24 10.06
N LYS A 98 -1.87 3.33 9.11
CA LYS A 98 -3.04 2.46 9.13
C LYS A 98 -2.70 1.11 9.76
N LEU A 99 -3.55 0.63 10.67
CA LEU A 99 -3.46 -0.70 11.25
C LEU A 99 -4.47 -1.62 10.58
N TYR A 100 -3.96 -2.71 10.00
CA TYR A 100 -4.73 -3.73 9.30
C TYR A 100 -4.70 -5.03 10.09
N ILE A 101 -5.88 -5.60 10.35
CA ILE A 101 -6.02 -6.88 11.02
C ILE A 101 -6.95 -7.75 10.18
N CYS A 102 -6.61 -9.01 10.00
CA CYS A 102 -7.53 -10.01 9.46
C CYS A 102 -7.78 -11.12 10.49
N GLY A 103 -8.94 -11.73 10.41
CA GLY A 103 -9.29 -12.88 11.21
C GLY A 103 -10.62 -13.45 10.77
N THR A 104 -11.29 -14.12 11.70
CA THR A 104 -12.60 -14.73 11.46
C THR A 104 -13.50 -14.41 12.64
N GLU A 105 -14.72 -13.96 12.34
CA GLU A 105 -15.72 -13.63 13.34
C GLU A 105 -17.09 -14.19 12.93
N TYR A 106 -17.91 -14.58 13.89
CA TYR A 106 -19.29 -14.98 13.62
C TYR A 106 -20.12 -13.75 13.24
N SER A 107 -20.68 -13.75 12.03
CA SER A 107 -21.55 -12.68 11.55
C SER A 107 -23.00 -13.00 11.91
N PRO A 108 -23.66 -12.23 12.81
CA PRO A 108 -25.06 -12.47 13.16
C PRO A 108 -26.00 -12.19 11.98
N THR A 109 -25.61 -11.33 11.04
CA THR A 109 -26.39 -11.00 9.84
C THR A 109 -26.46 -12.16 8.86
N VAL A 110 -25.35 -12.90 8.70
CA VAL A 110 -25.26 -14.06 7.79
C VAL A 110 -25.53 -15.39 8.53
N GLY A 111 -25.40 -15.41 9.85
CA GLY A 111 -25.58 -16.59 10.69
C GLY A 111 -24.43 -17.60 10.57
N GLN A 112 -23.25 -17.18 10.11
CA GLN A 112 -22.09 -18.03 9.82
C GLN A 112 -20.78 -17.30 10.15
N GLN A 113 -19.66 -18.03 10.24
CA GLN A 113 -18.33 -17.43 10.35
C GLN A 113 -17.97 -16.69 9.07
N GLN A 114 -17.39 -15.50 9.18
CA GLN A 114 -16.95 -14.71 8.04
C GLN A 114 -15.54 -14.19 8.25
N CYS A 115 -14.82 -14.03 7.14
CA CYS A 115 -13.55 -13.33 7.13
C CYS A 115 -13.81 -11.91 7.63
N LYS A 116 -13.14 -11.56 8.73
CA LYS A 116 -13.21 -10.23 9.33
C LYS A 116 -11.93 -9.48 8.99
N VAL A 117 -12.08 -8.25 8.55
CA VAL A 117 -11.00 -7.29 8.38
C VAL A 117 -11.30 -6.06 9.21
N TRP A 118 -10.32 -5.60 9.97
CA TRP A 118 -10.39 -4.35 10.71
C TRP A 118 -9.33 -3.38 10.17
N ILE A 119 -9.74 -2.15 9.88
CA ILE A 119 -8.88 -1.07 9.38
C ILE A 119 -9.20 0.19 10.17
N ASP A 120 -8.27 0.64 11.03
CA ASP A 120 -8.37 1.89 11.78
C ASP A 120 -9.72 2.15 12.49
N GLY A 121 -10.26 1.12 13.14
CA GLY A 121 -11.51 1.19 13.89
C GLY A 121 -12.73 0.74 13.09
N ALA A 122 -12.61 0.62 11.76
CA ALA A 122 -13.68 0.18 10.89
C ALA A 122 -13.61 -1.33 10.62
N ASP A 123 -14.76 -1.97 10.74
CA ASP A 123 -14.96 -3.40 10.58
C ASP A 123 -15.56 -3.73 9.21
N PHE A 124 -15.01 -4.76 8.57
CA PHE A 124 -15.47 -5.27 7.28
C PHE A 124 -15.60 -6.78 7.33
N PHE A 125 -16.72 -7.30 6.82
CA PHE A 125 -16.90 -8.72 6.58
C PHE A 125 -16.70 -9.01 5.09
N TRP A 126 -15.81 -9.93 4.78
CA TRP A 126 -15.52 -10.38 3.42
C TRP A 126 -16.04 -11.80 3.22
N GLY A 127 -16.42 -12.16 1.99
CA GLY A 127 -17.07 -13.45 1.68
C GLY A 127 -18.59 -13.38 1.42
N GLY A 128 -19.16 -12.18 1.36
CA GLY A 128 -20.57 -11.98 0.97
C GLY A 128 -21.55 -12.62 1.96
N ASN A 129 -22.40 -13.52 1.48
CA ASN A 129 -23.37 -14.27 2.30
C ASN A 129 -22.91 -15.71 2.60
N GLN A 130 -21.63 -16.02 2.39
CA GLN A 130 -21.07 -17.35 2.59
C GLN A 130 -20.19 -17.41 3.85
N GLU A 131 -20.08 -18.61 4.42
CA GLU A 131 -19.05 -18.90 5.41
C GLU A 131 -17.66 -18.66 4.81
N SER A 132 -16.84 -17.91 5.52
CA SER A 132 -15.50 -17.56 5.08
C SER A 132 -14.57 -17.33 6.26
N ILE A 133 -13.28 -17.53 6.03
CA ILE A 133 -12.24 -17.51 7.06
C ILE A 133 -11.08 -16.68 6.50
N GLY A 134 -10.58 -15.72 7.28
CA GLY A 134 -9.34 -14.98 7.00
C GLY A 134 -8.19 -15.48 7.87
N GLN A 135 -7.00 -15.68 7.29
CA GLN A 135 -5.85 -16.29 7.99
C GLN A 135 -4.53 -15.53 7.85
N GLY A 136 -4.28 -14.93 6.70
CA GLY A 136 -3.06 -14.14 6.48
C GLY A 136 -3.39 -12.87 5.73
N LEU A 137 -2.69 -11.78 6.04
CA LEU A 137 -2.87 -10.50 5.35
C LEU A 137 -1.55 -9.97 4.81
N PHE A 138 -1.64 -9.18 3.74
CA PHE A 138 -0.54 -8.43 3.18
C PHE A 138 -1.06 -7.11 2.60
N VAL A 139 -0.33 -6.02 2.83
CA VAL A 139 -0.66 -4.70 2.26
C VAL A 139 0.41 -4.32 1.25
N SER A 140 0.00 -3.93 0.05
CA SER A 140 0.88 -3.44 -1.00
C SER A 140 0.32 -2.15 -1.59
N GLY A 141 0.97 -1.03 -1.31
CA GLY A 141 0.45 0.30 -1.66
C GLY A 141 -0.94 0.53 -1.05
N THR A 142 -1.93 0.75 -1.91
CA THR A 142 -3.34 0.94 -1.51
C THR A 142 -4.14 -0.35 -1.43
N ASP A 143 -3.56 -1.49 -1.82
CA ASP A 143 -4.25 -2.76 -1.91
C ASP A 143 -4.01 -3.62 -0.67
N LEU A 144 -5.10 -4.12 -0.08
CA LEU A 144 -5.10 -5.11 0.98
C LEU A 144 -5.45 -6.49 0.42
N TYR A 145 -4.60 -7.46 0.72
CA TYR A 145 -4.75 -8.85 0.37
C TYR A 145 -4.99 -9.66 1.64
N VAL A 146 -5.96 -10.57 1.60
CA VAL A 146 -6.19 -11.55 2.67
C VAL A 146 -6.23 -12.95 2.06
N ALA A 147 -5.47 -13.90 2.59
CA ALA A 147 -5.57 -15.32 2.30
C ALA A 147 -6.48 -16.00 3.32
N GLY A 148 -7.23 -17.01 2.86
CA GLY A 148 -8.10 -17.79 3.70
C GLY A 148 -8.94 -18.80 2.91
N SER A 149 -10.22 -18.93 3.27
CA SER A 149 -11.12 -19.86 2.58
C SER A 149 -12.55 -19.36 2.52
N THR A 150 -13.26 -19.72 1.46
CA THR A 150 -14.71 -19.46 1.31
C THR A 150 -15.43 -20.77 1.08
N LYS A 151 -16.49 -21.01 1.85
CA LYS A 151 -17.31 -22.21 1.70
C LYS A 151 -18.37 -22.01 0.64
N ASN A 152 -18.47 -22.98 -0.27
CA ASN A 152 -19.65 -23.18 -1.09
C ASN A 152 -20.25 -24.55 -0.74
N THR A 153 -19.84 -25.61 -1.44
CA THR A 153 -20.14 -26.99 -1.01
C THR A 153 -19.08 -27.46 -0.03
N THR A 154 -17.82 -27.16 -0.32
CA THR A 154 -16.67 -27.35 0.58
C THR A 154 -15.94 -26.01 0.76
N PHE A 155 -14.91 -25.97 1.60
CA PHE A 155 -14.04 -24.80 1.66
C PHE A 155 -13.14 -24.77 0.43
N ARG A 156 -13.19 -23.66 -0.31
CA ARG A 156 -12.21 -23.32 -1.35
C ARG A 156 -11.13 -22.46 -0.74
N ALA A 157 -9.88 -22.72 -1.11
CA ALA A 157 -8.81 -21.77 -0.82
C ALA A 157 -9.12 -20.48 -1.60
N THR A 158 -9.12 -19.36 -0.89
CA THR A 158 -9.50 -18.06 -1.45
C THR A 158 -8.46 -17.04 -1.02
N TYR A 159 -8.13 -16.09 -1.89
CA TYR A 159 -7.63 -14.81 -1.42
C TYR A 159 -8.57 -13.68 -1.86
N TRP A 160 -8.65 -12.63 -1.05
CA TRP A 160 -9.40 -11.43 -1.35
C TRP A 160 -8.45 -10.28 -1.62
N LYS A 161 -8.68 -9.53 -2.68
CA LYS A 161 -8.07 -8.22 -2.92
C LYS A 161 -9.12 -7.14 -2.70
N ASN A 162 -8.93 -6.30 -1.69
CA ASN A 162 -9.89 -5.26 -1.29
C ASN A 162 -11.33 -5.80 -1.18
N GLY A 163 -11.50 -6.95 -0.52
CA GLY A 163 -12.79 -7.62 -0.34
C GLY A 163 -13.32 -8.41 -1.55
N THR A 164 -12.69 -8.30 -2.72
CA THR A 164 -13.07 -9.08 -3.92
C THR A 164 -12.40 -10.45 -3.90
N PRO A 165 -13.17 -11.57 -3.86
CA PRO A 165 -12.60 -12.92 -3.77
C PRO A 165 -12.02 -13.40 -5.11
N THR A 166 -10.93 -14.14 -5.03
CA THR A 166 -10.42 -15.03 -6.09
C THR A 166 -10.33 -16.44 -5.51
N TYR A 167 -11.07 -17.38 -6.11
CA TYR A 167 -11.08 -18.78 -5.70
C TYR A 167 -9.92 -19.52 -6.37
N LEU A 168 -9.09 -20.18 -5.55
CA LEU A 168 -7.87 -20.89 -6.00
C LEU A 168 -8.12 -22.38 -6.27
N THR A 169 -9.25 -22.92 -5.79
CA THR A 169 -9.65 -24.32 -6.01
C THR A 169 -11.09 -24.44 -6.50
N ASP A 170 -11.42 -25.59 -7.07
CA ASP A 170 -12.64 -25.86 -7.85
C ASP A 170 -13.85 -26.34 -7.03
N ASP A 171 -13.83 -26.19 -5.70
CA ASP A 171 -14.88 -26.66 -4.77
C ASP A 171 -15.03 -28.19 -4.69
N THR A 172 -14.14 -28.99 -5.29
CA THR A 172 -14.26 -30.46 -5.24
C THR A 172 -13.69 -31.06 -3.96
N ARG A 173 -12.74 -30.35 -3.33
CA ARG A 173 -12.01 -30.78 -2.14
C ARG A 173 -11.82 -29.61 -1.20
N GLU A 174 -11.79 -29.93 0.10
CA GLU A 174 -11.54 -28.91 1.13
C GLU A 174 -10.12 -28.36 0.96
N ALA A 175 -10.03 -27.05 0.79
CA ALA A 175 -8.78 -26.32 0.60
C ALA A 175 -8.78 -25.02 1.42
N ILE A 176 -7.59 -24.67 1.88
CA ILE A 176 -7.36 -23.51 2.74
C ILE A 176 -6.11 -22.78 2.27
N ALA A 177 -6.20 -21.47 2.10
CA ALA A 177 -5.03 -20.60 2.01
C ALA A 177 -4.67 -20.05 3.41
N HIS A 178 -3.38 -20.05 3.74
CA HIS A 178 -2.86 -19.64 5.04
C HIS A 178 -2.19 -18.26 5.01
N ALA A 179 -1.42 -17.97 3.96
CA ALA A 179 -0.67 -16.73 3.86
C ALA A 179 -0.70 -16.18 2.44
N VAL A 180 -0.53 -14.86 2.33
CA VAL A 180 -0.39 -14.14 1.07
C VAL A 180 0.81 -13.21 1.15
N PHE A 181 1.52 -13.08 0.04
CA PHE A 181 2.61 -12.12 -0.15
C PHE A 181 2.49 -11.53 -1.55
N VAL A 182 2.82 -10.25 -1.72
CA VAL A 182 2.75 -9.56 -3.01
C VAL A 182 4.07 -8.88 -3.32
N ARG A 183 4.57 -9.07 -4.55
CA ARG A 183 5.77 -8.41 -5.06
C ARG A 183 5.52 -7.89 -6.47
N GLY A 184 5.53 -6.56 -6.61
CA GLY A 184 5.15 -5.94 -7.88
C GLY A 184 3.73 -6.35 -8.27
N ASN A 185 3.58 -7.00 -9.42
CA ASN A 185 2.28 -7.48 -9.90
C ASN A 185 1.96 -8.93 -9.52
N ASP A 186 2.91 -9.64 -8.91
CA ASP A 186 2.77 -11.06 -8.60
C ASP A 186 2.20 -11.28 -7.19
N VAL A 187 1.23 -12.19 -7.07
CA VAL A 187 0.59 -12.59 -5.82
C VAL A 187 0.95 -14.04 -5.53
N TYR A 188 1.52 -14.29 -4.35
CA TYR A 188 1.94 -15.60 -3.88
C TYR A 188 1.02 -16.01 -2.74
N VAL A 189 0.38 -17.18 -2.84
CA VAL A 189 -0.52 -17.71 -1.83
C VAL A 189 -0.08 -19.11 -1.43
N THR A 190 0.06 -19.36 -0.13
CA THR A 190 0.40 -20.69 0.39
C THR A 190 -0.80 -21.30 1.12
N GLY A 191 -0.87 -22.62 1.15
CA GLY A 191 -2.02 -23.34 1.68
C GLY A 191 -1.96 -24.83 1.41
N TYR A 192 -3.07 -25.51 1.64
CA TYR A 192 -3.23 -26.92 1.30
C TYR A 192 -4.60 -27.20 0.68
N GLU A 193 -4.68 -28.32 -0.02
CA GLU A 193 -5.93 -28.94 -0.45
C GLU A 193 -5.91 -30.40 0.03
N LYS A 194 -6.99 -30.84 0.68
CA LYS A 194 -7.11 -32.21 1.17
C LYS A 194 -7.23 -33.15 -0.02
N MET A 195 -6.28 -34.07 -0.12
CA MET A 195 -6.42 -35.21 -1.02
C MET A 195 -7.56 -36.11 -0.53
N PRO A 196 -8.24 -36.83 -1.44
CA PRO A 196 -9.14 -37.90 -1.03
C PRO A 196 -8.37 -38.86 -0.13
N HIS A 197 -8.95 -39.25 1.01
CA HIS A 197 -8.40 -40.39 1.74
C HIS A 197 -8.41 -41.59 0.78
N PRO A 198 -7.25 -42.24 0.51
CA PRO A 198 -7.32 -43.56 -0.08
C PRO A 198 -8.11 -44.40 0.92
N SER A 199 -9.25 -44.93 0.50
CA SER A 199 -9.94 -45.99 1.24
C SER A 199 -8.87 -46.96 1.71
N LYS A 200 -8.74 -47.15 3.04
CA LYS A 200 -7.63 -47.89 3.69
C LYS A 200 -7.12 -49.03 2.80
N SER A 201 -5.99 -48.80 2.15
CA SER A 201 -5.10 -49.85 1.65
C SER A 201 -3.80 -49.71 2.46
N PRO A 202 -3.20 -50.80 2.97
CA PRO A 202 -2.18 -50.71 3.99
C PRO A 202 -0.92 -50.03 3.46
N SER A 203 -0.45 -49.04 4.23
CA SER A 203 0.89 -48.44 4.23
C SER A 203 1.54 -48.08 2.89
N THR A 204 1.65 -46.78 2.59
CA THR A 204 2.94 -46.08 2.36
C THR A 204 2.74 -44.58 2.10
N GLY A 205 3.44 -43.74 2.87
CA GLY A 205 3.89 -42.39 2.48
C GLY A 205 2.84 -41.27 2.30
N ARG A 206 2.69 -40.41 3.30
CA ARG A 206 1.95 -39.13 3.17
C ARG A 206 2.78 -38.18 2.29
N THR A 207 2.23 -37.74 1.16
CA THR A 207 2.82 -36.68 0.32
C THR A 207 1.84 -35.51 0.26
N GLU A 208 2.25 -34.38 0.82
CA GLU A 208 1.58 -33.08 0.66
C GLU A 208 2.08 -32.43 -0.64
N ARG A 209 1.17 -31.86 -1.45
CA ARG A 209 1.54 -31.10 -2.64
C ARG A 209 1.32 -29.60 -2.39
N PRO A 210 2.31 -28.74 -2.63
CA PRO A 210 2.14 -27.30 -2.57
C PRO A 210 1.25 -26.83 -3.73
N LEU A 211 0.45 -25.80 -3.47
CA LEU A 211 -0.23 -25.02 -4.51
C LEU A 211 0.86 -24.26 -5.30
N VAL A 212 0.82 -24.38 -6.64
CA VAL A 212 1.69 -23.64 -7.58
C VAL A 212 1.01 -22.36 -7.98
#